data_AF-W6T998-F1
#
_entry.id   AF-W6T998-F1
#
_cell.length_a   1.000
_cell.length_b   1.000
_cell.length_c   1.000
_cell.angle_alpha   90.00
_cell.angle_beta   90.00
_cell.angle_gamma   90.00
#
_symmetry.space_group_name_H-M   'P 1'
#
loop_
_entity.id
_entity.type
_entity.pdbx_description
1 polymer ?
#
loop_
_entity_poly.entity_id
_entity_poly.type
_entity_poly.pdbx_seq_one_letter_code
_entity_poly.pdbx_strand_id
1 'polypeptide(L)'
;MSAQIVILERNRQNVVHYLYVLEHPAFQITEDHHLVVAPDQESLGKVEKIKVNDSNHYQIEFANSQKLVLNKQKVVSSSTNPKNLTLANLLANEGFKIAADVAGASPKIDFQSRFSSMIPSPAELVNIPEHYIVIDCEFGEFFERNSTCDQIRWKKTKINGLATGIYQLSAISYAGDTQTQVFFNHYVDNPRFSPEKRLAGLAETGLTLAAFQRQSAPLLVLKQFIAEVVAAQLPLVFWDQTFDLKCLRWLFATYFEKFTKQEQALLLKPIKVFDGELFTNMVINRSNKKSLATKHMLPLNGVAGLLNIVNPKQHNAIWDVQTTHRVLSKMATILAEQPEILSQPAPSVPAVPSQATIKPAKAEKYDLVRKLHATGNTYREIADQLGISVSGVNYILKKAVTN
;
A
#
# COMPACT_ATOMS: atom_id res chain seq x y z
N MET A 1 47.95 -4.69 13.18
CA MET A 1 46.59 -4.71 12.59
C MET A 1 46.70 -5.34 11.22
N SER A 2 46.03 -6.46 10.95
CA SER A 2 46.01 -7.06 9.62
C SER A 2 45.18 -6.18 8.68
N ALA A 3 45.70 -5.90 7.48
CA ALA A 3 44.99 -5.11 6.49
C ALA A 3 43.69 -5.81 6.10
N GLN A 4 42.57 -5.07 6.08
CA GLN A 4 41.25 -5.60 5.73
C GLN A 4 41.23 -6.06 4.28
N ILE A 5 40.72 -7.27 4.05
CA ILE A 5 40.48 -7.79 2.71
C ILE A 5 39.31 -7.01 2.11
N VAL A 6 39.53 -6.44 0.93
CA VAL A 6 38.53 -5.63 0.21
C VAL A 6 37.98 -6.34 -1.02
N ILE A 7 38.73 -7.28 -1.59
CA ILE A 7 38.36 -8.08 -2.75
C ILE A 7 38.66 -9.54 -2.44
N LEU A 8 37.73 -10.42 -2.80
CA LEU A 8 37.92 -11.86 -2.77
C LEU A 8 37.33 -12.49 -4.04
N GLU A 9 38.16 -13.22 -4.77
CA GLU A 9 37.75 -14.02 -5.91
C GLU A 9 37.54 -15.47 -5.50
N ARG A 10 36.38 -16.02 -5.85
CA ARG A 10 35.99 -17.39 -5.57
C ARG A 10 35.85 -18.18 -6.86
N ASN A 11 36.47 -19.35 -6.89
CA ASN A 11 36.20 -20.36 -7.91
C ASN A 11 35.11 -21.33 -7.43
N ARG A 12 34.13 -21.60 -8.28
CA ARG A 12 33.20 -22.72 -8.14
C ARG A 12 33.46 -23.66 -9.32
N GLN A 13 33.98 -24.85 -9.03
CA GLN A 13 34.38 -25.86 -10.02
C GLN A 13 33.42 -25.91 -11.23
N ASN A 14 33.99 -25.67 -12.41
CA ASN A 14 33.43 -25.85 -13.75
C ASN A 14 32.23 -25.00 -14.20
N VAL A 15 31.87 -23.88 -13.55
CA VAL A 15 30.76 -23.06 -14.10
C VAL A 15 30.89 -21.54 -13.92
N VAL A 16 31.27 -21.01 -12.75
CA VAL A 16 31.21 -19.54 -12.49
C VAL A 16 32.27 -19.09 -11.49
N HIS A 17 33.03 -18.05 -11.85
CA HIS A 17 33.89 -17.31 -10.92
C HIS A 17 33.10 -16.15 -10.33
N TYR A 18 33.17 -15.97 -9.00
CA TYR A 18 32.55 -14.83 -8.33
C TYR A 18 33.60 -13.89 -7.77
N LEU A 19 33.31 -12.59 -7.84
CA LEU A 19 34.10 -11.56 -7.19
C LEU A 19 33.26 -10.89 -6.10
N TYR A 20 33.78 -10.91 -4.87
CA TYR A 20 33.19 -10.24 -3.73
C TYR A 20 34.01 -9.00 -3.43
N VAL A 21 33.38 -7.84 -3.50
CA VAL A 21 34.03 -6.55 -3.24
C VAL A 21 33.30 -5.85 -2.12
N LEU A 22 34.06 -5.34 -1.14
CA LEU A 22 33.50 -4.62 0.01
C LEU A 22 32.56 -3.50 -0.45
N GLU A 23 31.40 -3.38 0.19
CA GLU A 23 30.31 -2.44 -0.09
C GLU A 23 29.57 -2.62 -1.43
N HIS A 24 29.83 -3.71 -2.14
CA HIS A 24 29.25 -4.02 -3.45
C HIS A 24 28.49 -5.35 -3.43
N PRO A 25 27.53 -5.56 -4.36
CA PRO A 25 26.93 -6.88 -4.54
C PRO A 25 27.98 -7.90 -4.99
N ALA A 26 27.66 -9.19 -4.90
CA ALA A 26 28.48 -10.22 -5.52
C ALA A 26 28.44 -10.07 -7.05
N PHE A 27 29.61 -10.17 -7.67
CA PHE A 27 29.75 -10.17 -9.12
C PHE A 27 30.02 -11.58 -9.62
N GLN A 28 29.53 -11.88 -10.81
CA GLN A 28 29.99 -12.96 -11.65
C GLN A 28 31.04 -12.42 -12.62
N ILE A 29 32.16 -13.14 -12.74
CA ILE A 29 33.22 -12.85 -13.69
C ILE A 29 32.92 -13.59 -14.99
N THR A 30 32.88 -12.85 -16.10
CA THR A 30 32.72 -13.41 -17.45
C THR A 30 34.05 -13.92 -18.02
N GLU A 31 34.02 -14.65 -19.14
CA GLU A 31 35.22 -15.17 -19.80
C GLU A 31 36.24 -14.09 -20.19
N ASP A 32 35.77 -12.86 -20.46
CA ASP A 32 36.61 -11.69 -20.81
C ASP A 32 37.02 -10.84 -19.59
N HIS A 33 36.91 -11.37 -18.36
CA HIS A 33 37.15 -10.66 -17.09
C HIS A 33 36.27 -9.43 -16.86
N HIS A 34 35.13 -9.32 -17.55
CA HIS A 34 34.11 -8.32 -17.21
C HIS A 34 33.30 -8.76 -16.01
N LEU A 35 32.94 -7.80 -15.16
CA LEU A 35 32.11 -8.00 -13.99
C LEU A 35 30.65 -7.69 -14.31
N VAL A 36 29.77 -8.64 -14.00
CA VAL A 36 28.30 -8.47 -14.02
C VAL A 36 27.74 -8.86 -12.66
N VAL A 37 26.65 -8.22 -12.22
CA VAL A 37 26.03 -8.59 -10.93
C VAL A 37 25.54 -10.03 -11.00
N ALA A 38 25.92 -10.85 -10.01
CA ALA A 38 25.52 -12.25 -9.94
C ALA A 38 24.02 -12.37 -9.60
N PRO A 39 23.14 -12.75 -10.55
CA PRO A 39 21.69 -12.73 -10.33
C PRO A 39 21.26 -13.74 -9.26
N ASP A 40 21.97 -14.85 -9.15
CA ASP A 40 21.71 -15.91 -8.16
C ASP A 40 22.17 -15.53 -6.73
N GLN A 41 22.90 -14.43 -6.58
CA GLN A 41 23.42 -13.91 -5.31
C GLN A 41 22.79 -12.55 -4.94
N GLU A 42 21.86 -12.01 -5.74
CA GLU A 42 21.29 -10.68 -5.52
C GLU A 42 20.59 -10.56 -4.16
N SER A 43 19.94 -11.65 -3.71
CA SER A 43 19.26 -11.73 -2.42
C SER A 43 20.19 -11.64 -1.20
N LEU A 44 21.51 -11.81 -1.39
CA LEU A 44 22.51 -11.64 -0.35
C LEU A 44 22.71 -10.16 0.04
N GLY A 45 22.41 -9.24 -0.87
CA GLY A 45 22.75 -7.83 -0.67
C GLY A 45 24.24 -7.56 -0.86
N LYS A 46 24.72 -6.46 -0.28
CA LYS A 46 26.12 -6.02 -0.42
C LYS A 46 27.04 -6.77 0.54
N VAL A 47 28.31 -6.94 0.16
CA VAL A 47 29.36 -7.45 1.03
C VAL A 47 29.72 -6.38 2.06
N GLU A 48 29.59 -6.67 3.34
CA GLU A 48 29.93 -5.74 4.42
C GLU A 48 31.29 -6.02 5.03
N LYS A 49 31.72 -7.28 5.00
CA LYS A 49 33.00 -7.69 5.59
C LYS A 49 33.57 -8.92 4.92
N ILE A 50 34.88 -8.90 4.72
CA ILE A 50 35.66 -10.07 4.32
C ILE A 50 36.77 -10.24 5.36
N LYS A 51 36.81 -11.40 6.00
CA LYS A 51 37.82 -11.72 7.03
C LYS A 51 38.26 -13.17 6.91
N VAL A 52 39.42 -13.49 7.49
CA VAL A 52 39.84 -14.87 7.74
C VAL A 52 39.50 -15.20 9.19
N ASN A 53 38.83 -16.32 9.43
CA ASN A 53 38.49 -16.78 10.78
C ASN A 53 39.65 -17.57 11.42
N ASP A 54 39.48 -17.95 12.69
CA ASP A 54 40.51 -18.65 13.46
C ASP A 54 40.83 -20.05 12.90
N SER A 55 39.94 -20.62 12.08
CA SER A 55 40.14 -21.89 11.36
C SER A 55 40.75 -21.71 9.96
N ASN A 56 41.27 -20.51 9.64
CA ASN A 56 41.87 -20.17 8.36
C ASN A 56 40.90 -20.29 7.16
N HIS A 57 39.61 -20.10 7.40
CA HIS A 57 38.58 -19.98 6.37
C HIS A 57 38.25 -18.52 6.10
N TYR A 58 37.98 -18.18 4.85
CA TYR A 58 37.48 -16.88 4.48
C TYR A 58 35.99 -16.79 4.81
N GLN A 59 35.58 -15.71 5.45
CA GLN A 59 34.21 -15.41 5.80
C GLN A 59 33.81 -14.09 5.17
N ILE A 60 32.76 -14.15 4.35
CA ILE A 60 32.12 -13.00 3.73
C ILE A 60 30.79 -12.79 4.46
N GLU A 61 30.60 -11.60 5.01
CA GLU A 61 29.35 -11.17 5.66
C GLU A 61 28.63 -10.21 4.72
N PHE A 62 27.32 -10.40 4.57
CA PHE A 62 26.49 -9.57 3.70
C PHE A 62 25.46 -8.77 4.51
N ALA A 63 24.97 -7.68 3.92
CA ALA A 63 24.02 -6.75 4.54
C ALA A 63 22.70 -7.39 5.00
N ASN A 64 22.32 -8.52 4.42
CA ASN A 64 21.14 -9.28 4.86
C ASN A 64 21.42 -10.23 6.05
N SER A 65 22.56 -10.07 6.73
CA SER A 65 23.05 -10.93 7.82
C SER A 65 23.42 -12.37 7.43
N GLN A 66 23.36 -12.73 6.15
CA GLN A 66 23.88 -14.02 5.69
C GLN A 66 25.40 -14.02 5.65
N LYS A 67 25.97 -15.22 5.78
CA LYS A 67 27.41 -15.45 5.85
C LYS A 67 27.80 -16.55 4.89
N LEU A 68 28.85 -16.32 4.12
CA LEU A 68 29.47 -17.32 3.26
C LEU A 68 30.86 -17.65 3.80
N VAL A 69 31.07 -18.92 4.11
CA VAL A 69 32.37 -19.44 4.59
C VAL A 69 33.01 -20.26 3.49
N LEU A 70 34.24 -19.91 3.12
CA LEU A 70 35.02 -20.51 2.05
C LEU A 70 36.33 -21.08 2.61
N ASN A 71 36.63 -22.32 2.23
CA ASN A 71 37.95 -22.88 2.44
C ASN A 71 38.94 -22.26 1.44
N LYS A 72 40.24 -22.30 1.76
CA LYS A 72 41.30 -21.72 0.92
C LYS A 72 41.31 -22.25 -0.51
N GLN A 73 40.91 -23.50 -0.72
CA GLN A 73 40.85 -24.15 -2.05
C GLN A 73 39.80 -23.53 -2.99
N LYS A 74 38.76 -22.88 -2.44
CA LYS A 74 37.72 -22.21 -3.23
C LYS A 74 38.03 -20.73 -3.50
N VAL A 75 39.14 -20.22 -2.97
CA VAL A 75 39.56 -18.83 -3.14
C VAL A 75 40.69 -18.81 -4.15
N VAL A 76 40.51 -18.06 -5.23
CA VAL A 76 41.53 -17.86 -6.26
C VAL A 76 42.51 -16.80 -5.79
N SER A 77 41.97 -15.65 -5.41
CA SER A 77 42.73 -14.47 -5.02
C SER A 77 41.98 -13.70 -3.92
N SER A 78 42.73 -12.94 -3.14
CA SER A 78 42.17 -11.97 -2.20
C SER A 78 43.13 -10.81 -2.05
N SER A 79 42.63 -9.58 -2.03
CA SER A 79 43.47 -8.40 -1.97
C SER A 79 42.98 -7.37 -0.96
N THR A 80 43.91 -6.50 -0.58
CA THR A 80 43.71 -5.40 0.37
C THR A 80 43.92 -4.07 -0.38
N ASN A 81 43.41 -2.96 0.14
CA ASN A 81 43.60 -1.63 -0.50
C ASN A 81 44.50 -0.70 0.33
N PRO A 82 45.79 -1.03 0.53
CA PRO A 82 46.67 -0.24 1.40
C PRO A 82 46.97 1.16 0.84
N LYS A 83 46.75 1.37 -0.47
CA LYS A 83 46.97 2.64 -1.17
C LYS A 83 45.69 3.48 -1.31
N ASN A 84 44.57 3.05 -0.72
CA ASN A 84 43.26 3.70 -0.84
C ASN A 84 42.89 4.08 -2.29
N LEU A 85 43.17 3.18 -3.23
CA LEU A 85 42.80 3.35 -4.63
C LEU A 85 41.28 3.41 -4.77
N THR A 86 40.80 4.22 -5.71
CA THR A 86 39.40 4.17 -6.15
C THR A 86 39.06 2.76 -6.62
N LEU A 87 37.81 2.33 -6.46
CA LEU A 87 37.36 1.00 -6.89
C LEU A 87 37.72 0.67 -8.34
N ALA A 88 37.56 1.61 -9.26
CA ALA A 88 37.90 1.42 -10.67
C ALA A 88 39.38 1.08 -10.86
N ASN A 89 40.28 1.85 -10.25
CA ASN A 89 41.72 1.59 -10.29
C ASN A 89 42.12 0.33 -9.52
N LEU A 90 41.42 0.00 -8.44
CA LEU A 90 41.66 -1.23 -7.68
C LEU A 90 41.30 -2.46 -8.52
N LEU A 91 40.12 -2.47 -9.13
CA LEU A 91 39.67 -3.57 -9.99
C LEU A 91 40.52 -3.69 -11.27
N ALA A 92 40.88 -2.56 -11.88
CA ALA A 92 41.77 -2.55 -13.04
C ALA A 92 43.17 -3.10 -12.70
N ASN A 93 43.71 -2.78 -11.52
CA ASN A 93 44.99 -3.34 -11.07
C ASN A 93 44.94 -4.86 -10.85
N GLU A 94 43.77 -5.39 -10.49
CA GLU A 94 43.52 -6.84 -10.35
C GLU A 94 43.10 -7.48 -11.70
N GLY A 95 43.15 -6.75 -12.81
CA GLY A 95 42.86 -7.26 -14.15
C GLY A 95 41.36 -7.35 -14.52
N PHE A 96 40.46 -6.84 -13.68
CA PHE A 96 39.02 -6.84 -13.95
C PHE A 96 38.58 -5.62 -14.75
N LYS A 97 37.65 -5.84 -15.68
CA LYS A 97 37.01 -4.77 -16.46
C LYS A 97 35.62 -4.49 -15.92
N ILE A 98 35.38 -3.22 -15.60
CA ILE A 98 34.05 -2.75 -15.20
C ILE A 98 33.26 -2.49 -16.47
N ALA A 99 32.17 -3.21 -16.69
CA ALA A 99 31.23 -2.87 -17.76
C ALA A 99 30.60 -1.49 -17.47
N ALA A 100 30.33 -0.68 -18.50
CA ALA A 100 29.89 0.71 -18.34
C ALA A 100 28.58 0.88 -17.53
N ASP A 101 27.81 -0.20 -17.37
CA ASP A 101 26.63 -0.31 -16.52
C ASP A 101 26.95 -0.51 -15.02
N VAL A 102 28.13 -1.02 -14.68
CA VAL A 102 28.62 -1.17 -13.29
C VAL A 102 29.30 0.10 -12.78
N ALA A 103 29.89 0.92 -13.65
CA ALA A 103 30.47 2.23 -13.31
C ALA A 103 29.41 3.29 -12.90
N GLY A 104 28.13 3.02 -13.18
CA GLY A 104 26.98 3.82 -12.75
C GLY A 104 26.47 3.48 -11.34
N ALA A 105 27.17 2.64 -10.57
CA ALA A 105 26.91 2.46 -9.14
C ALA A 105 27.41 3.68 -8.33
N SER A 106 26.95 4.89 -8.68
CA SER A 106 26.78 5.94 -7.66
C SER A 106 26.08 5.31 -6.46
N PRO A 107 26.40 5.74 -5.21
CA PRO A 107 25.84 5.12 -4.01
C PRO A 107 24.33 4.99 -4.23
N LYS A 108 23.86 3.74 -4.40
CA LYS A 108 22.44 3.43 -4.55
C LYS A 108 21.78 4.16 -3.40
N ILE A 109 21.11 5.28 -3.68
CA ILE A 109 20.22 5.91 -2.71
C ILE A 109 19.39 4.75 -2.18
N ASP A 110 19.40 4.58 -0.86
CA ASP A 110 18.59 3.56 -0.21
C ASP A 110 17.19 3.62 -0.82
N PHE A 111 16.66 2.49 -1.27
CA PHE A 111 15.32 2.43 -1.84
C PHE A 111 14.33 3.19 -0.94
N GLN A 112 14.53 3.11 0.38
CA GLN A 112 13.73 3.82 1.36
C GLN A 112 13.83 5.35 1.22
N SER A 113 15.02 5.89 0.97
CA SER A 113 15.21 7.34 0.74
C SER A 113 14.53 7.79 -0.55
N ARG A 114 14.62 7.01 -1.64
CA ARG A 114 13.86 7.30 -2.88
C ARG A 114 12.36 7.22 -2.65
N PHE A 115 11.89 6.15 -2.01
CA PHE A 115 10.48 5.93 -1.69
C PHE A 115 9.88 7.10 -0.91
N SER A 116 10.57 7.56 0.14
CA SER A 116 10.15 8.72 0.93
C SER A 116 10.13 10.03 0.11
N SER A 117 10.95 10.13 -0.93
CA SER A 117 11.06 11.33 -1.77
C SER A 117 10.08 11.35 -2.95
N MET A 118 9.54 10.21 -3.37
CA MET A 118 8.56 10.16 -4.47
C MET A 118 7.26 10.80 -4.03
N ILE A 119 6.72 11.74 -4.81
CA ILE A 119 5.46 12.44 -4.56
C ILE A 119 5.40 12.93 -3.10
N PRO A 120 6.26 13.90 -2.74
CA PRO A 120 6.42 14.30 -1.35
C PRO A 120 5.16 14.96 -0.81
N SER A 121 4.82 14.63 0.45
CA SER A 121 3.74 15.17 1.29
C SER A 121 2.60 15.85 0.50
N PRO A 122 1.68 15.07 -0.10
CA PRO A 122 0.59 15.65 -0.88
C PRO A 122 -0.20 16.65 -0.04
N ALA A 123 -0.47 17.82 -0.61
CA ALA A 123 -1.33 18.80 0.02
C ALA A 123 -2.78 18.29 -0.07
N GLU A 124 -3.33 17.91 1.08
CA GLU A 124 -4.69 17.37 1.17
C GLU A 124 -5.73 18.48 1.02
N LEU A 125 -6.66 18.27 0.10
CA LEU A 125 -7.76 19.18 -0.20
C LEU A 125 -8.98 18.78 0.61
N VAL A 126 -9.68 19.78 1.14
CA VAL A 126 -10.93 19.60 1.90
C VAL A 126 -12.19 19.73 1.06
N ASN A 127 -12.08 20.37 -0.11
CA ASN A 127 -13.17 20.57 -1.06
C ASN A 127 -12.87 19.84 -2.36
N ILE A 128 -13.92 19.34 -3.02
CA ILE A 128 -13.80 18.73 -4.34
C ILE A 128 -13.24 19.80 -5.30
N PRO A 129 -12.08 19.56 -5.94
CA PRO A 129 -11.53 20.47 -6.95
C PRO A 129 -12.46 20.63 -8.17
N GLU A 130 -12.45 21.79 -8.83
CA GLU A 130 -13.28 22.04 -10.02
C GLU A 130 -12.81 21.25 -11.26
N HIS A 131 -11.50 21.06 -11.40
CA HIS A 131 -10.85 20.27 -12.44
C HIS A 131 -9.83 19.33 -11.81
N TYR A 132 -9.98 18.04 -12.03
CA TYR A 132 -9.20 17.01 -11.32
C TYR A 132 -9.07 15.72 -12.12
N ILE A 133 -8.21 14.83 -11.63
CA ILE A 133 -8.04 13.48 -12.15
C ILE A 133 -8.39 12.49 -11.05
N VAL A 134 -9.41 11.67 -11.27
CA VAL A 134 -9.73 10.54 -10.39
C VAL A 134 -8.82 9.38 -10.74
N ILE A 135 -8.20 8.76 -9.74
CA ILE A 135 -7.28 7.63 -9.87
C ILE A 135 -7.78 6.48 -9.01
N ASP A 136 -7.63 5.28 -9.53
CA ASP A 136 -7.82 4.04 -8.79
C ASP A 136 -6.82 2.98 -9.27
N CYS A 137 -6.44 2.08 -8.37
CA CYS A 137 -5.53 0.99 -8.63
C CYS A 137 -6.11 -0.36 -8.20
N GLU A 138 -5.88 -1.38 -9.02
CA GLU A 138 -6.04 -2.77 -8.60
C GLU A 138 -4.69 -3.39 -8.24
N PHE A 139 -4.70 -4.32 -7.30
CA PHE A 139 -3.47 -4.89 -6.74
C PHE A 139 -3.30 -6.39 -7.04
N GLY A 140 -2.04 -6.79 -7.19
CA GLY A 140 -1.61 -8.17 -7.32
C GLY A 140 -0.62 -8.54 -6.23
N GLU A 141 -0.77 -9.75 -5.65
CA GLU A 141 0.22 -10.29 -4.71
C GLU A 141 1.51 -10.71 -5.45
N PHE A 142 2.65 -10.47 -4.83
CA PHE A 142 3.94 -10.92 -5.33
C PHE A 142 4.24 -12.35 -4.91
N PHE A 143 4.83 -13.09 -5.84
CA PHE A 143 5.29 -14.45 -5.67
C PHE A 143 6.74 -14.60 -6.14
N GLU A 144 7.44 -15.50 -5.47
CA GLU A 144 8.71 -16.04 -5.93
C GLU A 144 8.48 -17.42 -6.51
N ARG A 145 9.01 -17.64 -7.72
CA ARG A 145 8.95 -18.91 -8.43
C ARG A 145 10.21 -19.70 -8.14
N ASN A 146 10.04 -20.82 -7.46
CA ASN A 146 11.10 -21.82 -7.27
C ASN A 146 10.79 -23.02 -8.16
N SER A 147 11.70 -23.32 -9.09
CA SER A 147 11.61 -24.49 -9.96
C SER A 147 12.65 -25.52 -9.57
N THR A 148 12.21 -26.73 -9.26
CA THR A 148 13.03 -27.95 -9.28
C THR A 148 12.73 -28.75 -10.55
N CYS A 149 13.51 -29.80 -10.84
CA CYS A 149 13.29 -30.64 -12.02
C CYS A 149 11.86 -31.20 -12.13
N ASP A 150 11.20 -31.44 -10.99
CA ASP A 150 9.88 -32.09 -10.93
C ASP A 150 8.74 -31.16 -10.48
N GLN A 151 9.03 -29.93 -10.06
CA GLN A 151 7.99 -29.05 -9.50
C GLN A 151 8.27 -27.55 -9.68
N ILE A 152 7.22 -26.80 -10.03
CA ILE A 152 7.19 -25.34 -9.91
C ILE A 152 6.40 -24.97 -8.66
N ARG A 153 7.03 -24.30 -7.71
CA ARG A 153 6.38 -23.76 -6.51
C ARG A 153 6.35 -22.24 -6.58
N TRP A 154 5.19 -21.66 -6.33
CA TRP A 154 5.01 -20.23 -6.15
C TRP A 154 4.79 -19.96 -4.66
N LYS A 155 5.63 -19.09 -4.08
CA LYS A 155 5.51 -18.69 -2.67
C LYS A 155 5.31 -17.19 -2.60
N LYS A 156 4.31 -16.74 -1.83
CA LYS A 156 4.11 -15.31 -1.56
C LYS A 156 5.40 -14.69 -1.02
N THR A 157 5.77 -13.54 -1.55
CA THR A 157 7.02 -12.85 -1.20
C THR A 157 6.80 -11.36 -1.01
N LYS A 158 7.83 -10.65 -0.56
CA LYS A 158 7.86 -9.19 -0.50
C LYS A 158 8.97 -8.68 -1.39
N ILE A 159 8.67 -7.65 -2.19
CA ILE A 159 9.67 -6.92 -2.97
C ILE A 159 9.81 -5.54 -2.34
N ASN A 160 11.03 -5.16 -1.94
CA ASN A 160 11.31 -3.88 -1.27
C ASN A 160 10.29 -3.55 -0.16
N GLY A 161 9.94 -4.54 0.67
CA GLY A 161 9.02 -4.39 1.81
C GLY A 161 7.52 -4.51 1.51
N LEU A 162 7.07 -4.47 0.25
CA LEU A 162 5.66 -4.65 -0.11
C LEU A 162 5.35 -6.09 -0.55
N ALA A 163 4.19 -6.60 -0.13
CA ALA A 163 3.68 -7.93 -0.52
C ALA A 163 2.83 -7.89 -1.79
N THR A 164 2.42 -6.70 -2.22
CA THR A 164 1.57 -6.46 -3.38
C THR A 164 2.10 -5.30 -4.22
N GLY A 165 1.74 -5.29 -5.50
CA GLY A 165 2.00 -4.18 -6.42
C GLY A 165 0.77 -3.85 -7.24
N ILE A 166 0.84 -2.76 -8.00
CA ILE A 166 -0.24 -2.37 -8.91
C ILE A 166 -0.30 -3.34 -10.08
N TYR A 167 -1.50 -3.85 -10.34
CA TYR A 167 -1.86 -4.75 -11.43
C TYR A 167 -2.71 -4.04 -12.49
N GLN A 168 -3.55 -3.08 -12.12
CA GLN A 168 -4.25 -2.18 -13.03
C GLN A 168 -4.15 -0.76 -12.47
N LEU A 169 -3.93 0.22 -13.34
CA LEU A 169 -3.85 1.63 -12.98
C LEU A 169 -4.76 2.41 -13.93
N SER A 170 -5.74 3.11 -13.37
CA SER A 170 -6.68 3.92 -14.15
C SER A 170 -6.73 5.35 -13.66
N ALA A 171 -6.93 6.28 -14.60
CA ALA A 171 -7.11 7.69 -14.30
C ALA A 171 -8.04 8.35 -15.32
N ILE A 172 -9.04 9.11 -14.87
CA ILE A 172 -9.90 9.91 -15.74
C ILE A 172 -9.98 11.33 -15.20
N SER A 173 -9.79 12.32 -16.07
CA SER A 173 -9.97 13.74 -15.73
C SER A 173 -11.42 14.20 -15.88
N TYR A 174 -11.86 15.06 -14.97
CA TYR A 174 -13.18 15.69 -14.98
C TYR A 174 -13.10 17.18 -14.67
N ALA A 175 -13.89 17.98 -15.37
CA ALA A 175 -14.20 19.37 -15.02
C ALA A 175 -15.73 19.48 -14.84
N GLY A 176 -16.17 19.65 -13.58
CA GLY A 176 -17.56 19.39 -13.23
C GLY A 176 -17.97 17.94 -13.57
N ASP A 177 -19.11 17.75 -14.23
CA ASP A 177 -19.60 16.43 -14.67
C ASP A 177 -19.07 16.00 -16.06
N THR A 178 -18.16 16.78 -16.66
CA THR A 178 -17.63 16.52 -18.01
C THR A 178 -16.25 15.89 -17.94
N GLN A 179 -16.09 14.73 -18.56
CA GLN A 179 -14.77 14.12 -18.77
C GLN A 179 -13.91 15.02 -19.67
N THR A 180 -12.64 15.24 -19.30
CA THR A 180 -11.69 16.03 -20.11
C THR A 180 -10.62 15.15 -20.77
N GLN A 181 -9.43 15.69 -21.02
CA GLN A 181 -8.41 15.09 -21.91
C GLN A 181 -7.71 13.84 -21.37
N VAL A 182 -7.54 13.69 -20.06
CA VAL A 182 -6.86 12.53 -19.47
C VAL A 182 -7.83 11.36 -19.41
N PHE A 183 -7.47 10.29 -20.11
CA PHE A 183 -8.08 8.97 -20.03
C PHE A 183 -6.95 7.92 -20.07
N PHE A 184 -6.67 7.33 -18.92
CA PHE A 184 -5.60 6.35 -18.73
C PHE A 184 -6.21 5.07 -18.15
N ASN A 185 -5.99 3.93 -18.80
CA ASN A 185 -6.43 2.63 -18.29
C ASN A 185 -5.46 1.55 -18.76
N HIS A 186 -4.54 1.15 -17.89
CA HIS A 186 -3.49 0.20 -18.24
C HIS A 186 -3.31 -0.88 -17.18
N TYR A 187 -3.09 -2.10 -17.65
CA TYR A 187 -2.59 -3.19 -16.82
C TYR A 187 -1.07 -3.11 -16.68
N VAL A 188 -0.57 -3.57 -15.54
CA VAL A 188 0.87 -3.64 -15.20
C VAL A 188 1.24 -5.11 -15.04
N ASP A 189 1.92 -5.67 -16.02
CA ASP A 189 2.35 -7.08 -16.03
C ASP A 189 3.69 -7.22 -15.31
N ASN A 190 3.64 -7.31 -13.99
CA ASN A 190 4.82 -7.60 -13.20
C ASN A 190 5.14 -9.11 -13.25
N PRO A 191 6.37 -9.52 -13.60
CA PRO A 191 6.75 -10.94 -13.67
C PRO A 191 6.69 -11.67 -12.32
N ARG A 192 6.58 -10.94 -11.21
CA ARG A 192 6.40 -11.50 -9.86
C ARG A 192 4.94 -11.74 -9.51
N PHE A 193 3.95 -11.38 -10.33
CA PHE A 193 2.56 -11.76 -10.08
C PHE A 193 2.30 -13.23 -10.41
N SER A 194 1.21 -13.78 -9.85
CA SER A 194 0.76 -15.11 -10.25
C SER A 194 0.36 -15.13 -11.73
N PRO A 195 0.48 -16.29 -12.42
CA PRO A 195 0.00 -16.42 -13.80
C PRO A 195 -1.48 -16.04 -13.96
N GLU A 196 -2.30 -16.23 -12.94
CA GLU A 196 -3.73 -15.87 -12.92
C GLU A 196 -3.95 -14.38 -13.16
N LYS A 197 -3.11 -13.50 -12.60
CA LYS A 197 -3.24 -12.05 -12.84
C LYS A 197 -2.97 -11.70 -14.30
N ARG A 198 -1.97 -12.32 -14.92
CA ARG A 198 -1.73 -12.13 -16.36
C ARG A 198 -2.89 -12.65 -17.19
N LEU A 199 -3.44 -13.81 -16.86
CA LEU A 199 -4.61 -14.38 -17.55
C LEU A 199 -5.85 -13.49 -17.41
N ALA A 200 -6.09 -12.92 -16.23
CA ALA A 200 -7.17 -11.97 -16.02
C ALA A 200 -7.01 -10.72 -16.91
N GLY A 201 -5.79 -10.20 -17.05
CA GLY A 201 -5.52 -9.02 -17.88
C GLY A 201 -5.68 -9.32 -19.37
N LEU A 202 -5.28 -10.51 -19.80
CA LEU A 202 -5.53 -10.99 -21.16
C LEU A 202 -7.02 -11.13 -21.45
N ALA A 203 -7.79 -11.69 -20.51
CA ALA A 203 -9.23 -11.85 -20.66
C ALA A 203 -9.96 -10.50 -20.77
N GLU A 204 -9.58 -9.51 -19.95
CA GLU A 204 -10.21 -8.18 -19.98
C GLU A 204 -9.80 -7.36 -21.21
N THR A 205 -8.57 -7.49 -21.70
CA THR A 205 -8.08 -6.70 -22.84
C THR A 205 -8.33 -7.34 -24.21
N GLY A 206 -8.53 -8.67 -24.27
CA GLY A 206 -8.65 -9.42 -25.52
C GLY A 206 -7.36 -9.47 -26.34
N LEU A 207 -6.23 -9.06 -25.78
CA LEU A 207 -4.94 -9.02 -26.46
C LEU A 207 -4.28 -10.40 -26.56
N THR A 208 -3.37 -10.55 -27.53
CA THR A 208 -2.43 -11.69 -27.53
C THR A 208 -1.43 -11.55 -26.39
N LEU A 209 -0.86 -12.66 -25.92
CA LEU A 209 0.17 -12.67 -24.86
C LEU A 209 1.32 -11.70 -25.14
N ALA A 210 1.88 -11.72 -26.35
CA ALA A 210 2.99 -10.88 -26.73
C ALA A 210 2.61 -9.38 -26.82
N ALA A 211 1.37 -9.07 -27.22
CA ALA A 211 0.88 -7.69 -27.24
C ALA A 211 0.65 -7.17 -25.80
N PHE A 212 0.01 -7.97 -24.96
CA PHE A 212 -0.23 -7.65 -23.55
C PHE A 212 1.09 -7.41 -22.81
N GLN A 213 2.05 -8.33 -22.88
CA GLN A 213 3.35 -8.18 -22.22
C GLN A 213 4.09 -6.89 -22.63
N ARG A 214 3.94 -6.48 -23.89
CA ARG A 214 4.56 -5.27 -24.41
C ARG A 214 3.87 -4.01 -23.90
N GLN A 215 2.53 -3.96 -23.98
CA GLN A 215 1.74 -2.79 -23.58
C GLN A 215 1.66 -2.62 -22.06
N SER A 216 1.71 -3.72 -21.32
CA SER A 216 1.63 -3.77 -19.86
C SER A 216 3.00 -3.82 -19.18
N ALA A 217 4.09 -3.63 -19.93
CA ALA A 217 5.43 -3.60 -19.35
C ALA A 217 5.53 -2.49 -18.28
N PRO A 218 5.89 -2.79 -17.01
CA PRO A 218 5.74 -1.83 -15.92
C PRO A 218 6.40 -0.48 -16.16
N LEU A 219 7.63 -0.44 -16.68
CA LEU A 219 8.32 0.82 -16.97
C LEU A 219 7.60 1.64 -18.05
N LEU A 220 7.05 0.99 -19.08
CA LEU A 220 6.33 1.66 -20.15
C LEU A 220 5.06 2.33 -19.61
N VAL A 221 4.27 1.57 -18.87
CA VAL A 221 3.02 2.05 -18.25
C VAL A 221 3.30 3.22 -17.31
N LEU A 222 4.35 3.13 -16.49
CA LEU A 222 4.72 4.22 -15.57
C LEU A 222 5.17 5.49 -16.32
N LYS A 223 5.90 5.37 -17.44
CA LYS A 223 6.27 6.53 -18.26
C LYS A 223 5.05 7.20 -18.89
N GLN A 224 4.11 6.40 -19.41
CA GLN A 224 2.84 6.91 -19.93
C GLN A 224 2.03 7.60 -18.84
N PHE A 225 1.92 6.99 -17.65
CA PHE A 225 1.25 7.60 -16.51
C PHE A 225 1.88 8.93 -16.09
N ILE A 226 3.22 9.02 -16.07
CA ILE A 226 3.89 10.28 -15.77
C ILE A 226 3.57 11.34 -16.83
N ALA A 227 3.59 10.97 -18.11
CA ALA A 227 3.37 11.89 -19.22
C ALA A 227 1.91 12.37 -19.32
N GLU A 228 0.93 11.50 -19.04
CA GLU A 228 -0.49 11.80 -19.23
C GLU A 228 -1.17 12.29 -17.95
N VAL A 229 -0.79 11.73 -16.79
CA VAL A 229 -1.47 11.99 -15.51
C VAL A 229 -0.65 12.95 -14.65
N VAL A 230 0.61 12.63 -14.36
CA VAL A 230 1.43 13.45 -13.44
C VAL A 230 1.78 14.80 -14.08
N ALA A 231 2.14 14.81 -15.36
CA ALA A 231 2.52 16.04 -16.07
C ALA A 231 1.35 17.02 -16.24
N ALA A 232 0.10 16.53 -16.21
CA ALA A 232 -1.10 17.38 -16.24
C ALA A 232 -1.19 18.30 -15.02
N GLN A 233 -0.53 17.96 -13.90
CA GLN A 233 -0.44 18.77 -12.68
C GLN A 233 -1.82 19.19 -12.12
N LEU A 234 -2.85 18.39 -12.38
CA LEU A 234 -4.16 18.55 -11.78
C LEU A 234 -4.19 17.91 -10.38
N PRO A 235 -5.09 18.35 -9.48
CA PRO A 235 -5.39 17.63 -8.25
C PRO A 235 -5.78 16.18 -8.54
N LEU A 236 -5.23 15.26 -7.75
CA LEU A 236 -5.53 13.84 -7.84
C LEU A 236 -6.61 13.47 -6.82
N VAL A 237 -7.63 12.76 -7.25
CA VAL A 237 -8.75 12.31 -6.43
C VAL A 237 -8.68 10.80 -6.28
N PHE A 238 -8.76 10.31 -5.06
CA PHE A 238 -8.85 8.88 -4.74
C PHE A 238 -10.09 8.63 -3.89
N TRP A 239 -10.58 7.38 -3.85
CA TRP A 239 -11.54 7.02 -2.81
C TRP A 239 -10.86 7.01 -1.43
N ASP A 240 -9.81 6.19 -1.27
CA ASP A 240 -8.86 6.24 -0.15
C ASP A 240 -7.45 6.33 -0.75
N GLN A 241 -6.75 7.44 -0.54
CA GLN A 241 -5.44 7.65 -1.17
C GLN A 241 -4.32 6.75 -0.60
N THR A 242 -4.54 6.15 0.58
CA THR A 242 -3.45 5.63 1.43
C THR A 242 -2.67 4.53 0.74
N PHE A 243 -3.37 3.53 0.19
CA PHE A 243 -2.72 2.36 -0.37
C PHE A 243 -2.30 2.58 -1.82
N ASP A 244 -3.13 3.24 -2.62
CA ASP A 244 -2.83 3.66 -4.00
C ASP A 244 -1.53 4.46 -4.08
N LEU A 245 -1.41 5.53 -3.29
CA LEU A 245 -0.20 6.34 -3.29
C LEU A 245 1.01 5.57 -2.76
N LYS A 246 0.83 4.70 -1.75
CA LYS A 246 1.91 3.86 -1.25
C LYS A 246 2.46 2.97 -2.36
N CYS A 247 1.59 2.30 -3.12
CA CYS A 247 1.99 1.42 -4.21
C CYS A 247 2.55 2.19 -5.42
N LEU A 248 1.99 3.36 -5.76
CA LEU A 248 2.52 4.24 -6.81
C LEU A 248 3.93 4.73 -6.47
N ARG A 249 4.13 5.28 -5.26
CA ARG A 249 5.45 5.72 -4.78
C ARG A 249 6.47 4.58 -4.77
N TRP A 250 6.04 3.38 -4.40
CA TRP A 250 6.87 2.19 -4.42
C TRP A 250 7.30 1.81 -5.84
N LEU A 251 6.39 1.85 -6.80
CA LEU A 251 6.71 1.60 -8.21
C LEU A 251 7.65 2.67 -8.77
N PHE A 252 7.37 3.95 -8.53
CA PHE A 252 8.25 5.04 -8.96
C PHE A 252 9.65 4.92 -8.37
N ALA A 253 9.77 4.60 -7.07
CA ALA A 253 11.07 4.41 -6.43
C ALA A 253 11.83 3.18 -6.98
N THR A 254 11.11 2.12 -7.36
CA THR A 254 11.69 0.90 -7.95
C THR A 254 12.28 1.17 -9.32
N TYR A 255 11.61 1.99 -10.13
CA TYR A 255 12.01 2.30 -11.51
C TYR A 255 12.74 3.65 -11.66
N PHE A 256 13.02 4.36 -10.57
CA PHE A 256 13.44 5.77 -10.58
C PHE A 256 14.62 6.06 -11.50
N GLU A 257 15.66 5.24 -11.44
CA GLU A 257 16.89 5.40 -12.25
C GLU A 257 16.65 5.17 -13.75
N LYS A 258 15.53 4.54 -14.14
CA LYS A 258 15.15 4.28 -15.53
C LYS A 258 14.28 5.39 -16.15
N PHE A 259 13.90 6.38 -15.34
CA PHE A 259 13.21 7.57 -15.80
C PHE A 259 14.19 8.64 -16.29
N THR A 260 13.72 9.47 -17.23
CA THR A 260 14.47 10.64 -17.69
C THR A 260 14.56 11.69 -16.58
N LYS A 261 15.47 12.66 -16.71
CA LYS A 261 15.59 13.75 -15.73
C LYS A 261 14.31 14.57 -15.59
N GLN A 262 13.56 14.74 -16.69
CA GLN A 262 12.28 15.43 -16.67
C GLN A 262 11.21 14.63 -15.93
N GLU A 263 11.11 13.33 -16.18
CA GLU A 263 10.20 12.43 -15.47
C GLU A 263 10.55 12.38 -13.97
N GLN A 264 11.83 12.26 -13.62
CA GLN A 264 12.31 12.33 -12.23
C GLN A 264 11.90 13.64 -11.56
N ALA A 265 12.08 14.78 -12.25
CA ALA A 265 11.70 16.09 -11.72
C ALA A 265 10.18 16.21 -11.48
N LEU A 266 9.34 15.62 -12.34
CA LEU A 266 7.88 15.58 -12.13
C LEU A 266 7.52 14.76 -10.88
N LEU A 267 8.14 13.60 -10.69
CA LEU A 267 7.87 12.71 -9.55
C LEU A 267 8.32 13.27 -8.20
N LEU A 268 9.25 14.23 -8.19
CA LEU A 268 9.73 14.90 -6.99
C LEU A 268 8.93 16.17 -6.63
N LYS A 269 7.96 16.56 -7.46
CA LYS A 269 7.08 17.69 -7.16
C LYS A 269 5.96 17.27 -6.20
N PRO A 270 5.60 18.11 -5.21
CA PRO A 270 4.39 17.92 -4.44
C PRO A 270 3.15 17.92 -5.34
N ILE A 271 2.18 17.08 -5.02
CA ILE A 271 0.87 17.05 -5.67
C ILE A 271 -0.21 17.51 -4.70
N LYS A 272 -1.39 17.85 -5.22
CA LYS A 272 -2.59 18.04 -4.42
C LYS A 272 -3.43 16.77 -4.48
N VAL A 273 -3.91 16.31 -3.34
CA VAL A 273 -4.76 15.12 -3.26
C VAL A 273 -6.08 15.44 -2.58
N PHE A 274 -7.16 14.88 -3.07
CA PHE A 274 -8.46 14.91 -2.41
C PHE A 274 -8.92 13.47 -2.15
N ASP A 275 -9.36 13.21 -0.92
CA ASP A 275 -9.76 11.88 -0.45
C ASP A 275 -11.29 11.80 -0.31
N GLY A 276 -11.90 10.92 -1.11
CA GLY A 276 -13.35 10.78 -1.19
C GLY A 276 -13.98 10.12 0.02
N GLU A 277 -13.27 9.22 0.71
CA GLU A 277 -13.74 8.58 1.93
C GLU A 277 -13.79 9.58 3.08
N LEU A 278 -12.75 10.42 3.23
CA LEU A 278 -12.73 11.49 4.22
C LEU A 278 -13.81 12.54 3.94
N PHE A 279 -13.99 12.93 2.68
CA PHE A 279 -15.09 13.82 2.30
C PHE A 279 -16.46 13.22 2.62
N THR A 280 -16.66 11.93 2.34
CA THR A 280 -17.90 11.22 2.68
C THR A 280 -18.17 11.23 4.18
N ASN A 281 -17.13 11.01 5.00
CA ASN A 281 -17.26 11.12 6.46
C ASN A 281 -17.69 12.53 6.90
N MET A 282 -17.19 13.58 6.26
CA MET A 282 -17.62 14.96 6.51
C MET A 282 -19.10 15.15 6.14
N VAL A 283 -19.53 14.67 4.98
CA VAL A 283 -20.94 14.78 4.52
C VAL A 283 -21.89 14.07 5.47
N ILE A 284 -21.56 12.86 5.91
CA ILE A 284 -22.38 12.10 6.88
C ILE A 284 -22.51 12.85 8.21
N ASN A 285 -21.43 13.46 8.68
CA ASN A 285 -21.38 14.11 9.98
C ASN A 285 -21.86 15.57 9.99
N ARG A 286 -22.21 16.15 8.84
CA ARG A 286 -22.51 17.60 8.69
C ARG A 286 -23.62 18.13 9.60
N SER A 287 -24.54 17.27 10.05
CA SER A 287 -25.69 17.66 10.89
C SER A 287 -25.57 17.16 12.34
N ASN A 288 -24.46 16.50 12.70
CA ASN A 288 -24.26 15.99 14.05
C ASN A 288 -23.91 17.13 15.02
N LYS A 289 -24.80 17.38 15.98
CA LYS A 289 -24.64 18.45 17.00
C LYS A 289 -23.56 18.18 18.04
N LYS A 290 -23.10 16.93 18.16
CA LYS A 290 -21.92 16.56 18.95
C LYS A 290 -20.78 16.33 17.98
N SER A 291 -19.58 16.79 18.33
CA SER A 291 -18.36 16.38 17.64
C SER A 291 -18.23 14.85 17.76
N LEU A 292 -18.76 14.15 16.76
CA LEU A 292 -18.57 12.73 16.60
C LEU A 292 -17.28 12.60 15.81
N ALA A 293 -16.21 12.24 16.51
CA ALA A 293 -14.94 11.87 15.90
C ALA A 293 -15.01 10.51 15.15
N THR A 294 -16.22 10.04 14.83
CA THR A 294 -16.47 8.73 14.25
C THR A 294 -16.08 8.75 12.78
N LYS A 295 -15.04 7.99 12.44
CA LYS A 295 -14.70 7.65 11.06
C LYS A 295 -15.49 6.41 10.66
N HIS A 296 -16.35 6.53 9.65
CA HIS A 296 -17.20 5.43 9.20
C HIS A 296 -16.49 4.45 8.26
N MET A 297 -15.35 4.86 7.66
CA MET A 297 -14.52 4.06 6.74
C MET A 297 -15.35 3.20 5.77
N LEU A 298 -16.22 3.86 5.01
CA LEU A 298 -17.20 3.17 4.16
C LEU A 298 -16.55 2.81 2.82
N PRO A 299 -16.73 1.58 2.32
CA PRO A 299 -16.20 1.20 1.01
C PRO A 299 -16.94 1.91 -0.12
N LEU A 300 -16.23 2.24 -1.20
CA LEU A 300 -16.75 2.96 -2.38
C LEU A 300 -18.07 2.35 -2.88
N ASN A 301 -18.07 1.05 -3.17
CA ASN A 301 -19.23 0.36 -3.72
C ASN A 301 -20.41 0.29 -2.72
N GLY A 302 -20.15 0.32 -1.42
CA GLY A 302 -21.20 0.42 -0.40
C GLY A 302 -21.89 1.78 -0.42
N VAL A 303 -21.10 2.86 -0.52
CA VAL A 303 -21.63 4.22 -0.66
C VAL A 303 -22.35 4.41 -2.00
N ALA A 304 -21.77 3.91 -3.09
CA ALA A 304 -22.38 3.93 -4.40
C ALA A 304 -23.78 3.30 -4.40
N GLY A 305 -23.93 2.13 -3.76
CA GLY A 305 -25.22 1.45 -3.60
C GLY A 305 -26.26 2.31 -2.86
N LEU A 306 -25.88 2.99 -1.78
CA LEU A 306 -26.77 3.91 -1.04
C LEU A 306 -27.24 5.10 -1.89
N LEU A 307 -26.41 5.51 -2.87
CA LEU A 307 -26.69 6.60 -3.80
C LEU A 307 -27.35 6.13 -5.10
N ASN A 308 -27.74 4.85 -5.18
CA ASN A 308 -28.29 4.22 -6.38
C ASN A 308 -27.36 4.32 -7.60
N ILE A 309 -26.05 4.20 -7.37
CA ILE A 309 -25.02 4.11 -8.40
C ILE A 309 -24.60 2.64 -8.51
N VAL A 310 -24.68 2.07 -9.71
CA VAL A 310 -24.34 0.67 -9.97
C VAL A 310 -22.99 0.58 -10.68
N ASN A 311 -22.02 -0.08 -10.03
CA ASN A 311 -20.79 -0.53 -10.66
C ASN A 311 -20.94 -2.02 -11.08
N PRO A 312 -21.07 -2.33 -12.39
CA PRO A 312 -21.22 -3.70 -12.87
C PRO A 312 -19.90 -4.50 -12.85
N LYS A 313 -18.75 -3.85 -12.67
CA LYS A 313 -17.43 -4.49 -12.62
C LYS A 313 -16.64 -3.96 -11.42
N GLN A 314 -17.08 -4.34 -10.22
CA GLN A 314 -16.33 -4.06 -8.99
C GLN A 314 -14.94 -4.69 -9.05
N HIS A 315 -13.96 -4.07 -8.39
CA HIS A 315 -12.56 -4.47 -8.45
C HIS A 315 -11.97 -4.34 -9.85
N ASN A 316 -12.32 -3.24 -10.53
CA ASN A 316 -11.76 -2.89 -11.81
C ASN A 316 -11.53 -1.38 -11.84
N ALA A 317 -10.26 -0.98 -11.88
CA ALA A 317 -9.85 0.39 -11.62
C ALA A 317 -10.56 1.43 -12.50
N ILE A 318 -10.85 1.14 -13.78
CA ILE A 318 -11.51 2.13 -14.63
C ILE A 318 -12.99 2.34 -14.24
N TRP A 319 -13.64 1.29 -13.76
CA TRP A 319 -15.01 1.35 -13.27
C TRP A 319 -15.07 2.01 -11.89
N ASP A 320 -14.11 1.71 -11.02
CA ASP A 320 -14.01 2.32 -9.69
C ASP A 320 -13.64 3.82 -9.78
N VAL A 321 -12.83 4.24 -10.77
CA VAL A 321 -12.62 5.67 -11.12
C VAL A 321 -13.94 6.36 -11.49
N GLN A 322 -14.73 5.77 -12.39
CA GLN A 322 -16.02 6.35 -12.79
C GLN A 322 -16.99 6.40 -11.61
N THR A 323 -17.02 5.34 -10.80
CA THR A 323 -17.87 5.23 -9.62
C THR A 323 -17.51 6.30 -8.60
N THR A 324 -16.22 6.50 -8.33
CA THR A 324 -15.71 7.55 -7.45
C THR A 324 -16.18 8.93 -7.89
N HIS A 325 -16.02 9.29 -9.16
CA HIS A 325 -16.51 10.57 -9.69
C HIS A 325 -18.02 10.75 -9.45
N ARG A 326 -18.83 9.73 -9.77
CA ARG A 326 -20.29 9.79 -9.60
C ARG A 326 -20.71 9.90 -8.14
N VAL A 327 -20.06 9.16 -7.24
CA VAL A 327 -20.30 9.25 -5.80
C VAL A 327 -19.99 10.65 -5.29
N LEU A 328 -18.85 11.24 -5.68
CA LEU A 328 -18.47 12.59 -5.26
C LEU A 328 -19.46 13.65 -5.76
N SER A 329 -19.92 13.57 -7.00
CA SER A 329 -20.93 14.49 -7.56
C SER A 329 -22.25 14.43 -6.77
N LYS A 330 -22.71 13.22 -6.43
CA LYS A 330 -23.91 13.03 -5.58
C LYS A 330 -23.71 13.51 -4.15
N MET A 331 -22.55 13.24 -3.55
CA MET A 331 -22.21 13.70 -2.20
C MET A 331 -22.11 15.23 -2.12
N ALA A 332 -21.58 15.88 -3.16
CA ALA A 332 -21.56 17.34 -3.26
C ALA A 332 -22.99 17.92 -3.29
N THR A 333 -23.88 17.28 -4.07
CA THR A 333 -25.30 17.66 -4.11
C THR A 333 -25.94 17.53 -2.73
N ILE A 334 -25.74 16.38 -2.07
CA ILE A 334 -26.25 16.16 -0.70
C ILE A 334 -25.72 17.24 0.22
N LEU A 335 -24.41 17.50 0.24
CA LEU A 335 -23.77 18.50 1.11
C LEU A 335 -24.37 19.91 0.96
N ALA A 336 -24.74 20.29 -0.27
CA ALA A 336 -25.35 21.59 -0.58
C ALA A 336 -26.82 21.70 -0.11
N GLU A 337 -27.52 20.57 0.05
CA GLU A 337 -28.91 20.56 0.54
C GLU A 337 -28.98 20.90 2.04
N GLN A 338 -30.00 21.66 2.44
CA GLN A 338 -30.27 21.93 3.85
C GLN A 338 -30.84 20.68 4.53
N PRO A 339 -30.23 20.19 5.62
CA PRO A 339 -30.71 19.00 6.31
C PRO A 339 -32.03 19.27 7.02
N GLU A 340 -33.01 18.37 6.84
CA GLU A 340 -34.23 18.39 7.63
C GLU A 340 -33.92 17.92 9.06
N ILE A 341 -34.21 18.77 10.06
CA ILE A 341 -34.04 18.43 11.47
C ILE A 341 -35.37 17.96 12.02
N LEU A 342 -35.48 16.65 12.23
CA LEU A 342 -36.66 16.06 12.86
C LEU A 342 -36.76 16.50 14.32
N SER A 343 -37.94 16.96 14.73
CA SER A 343 -38.29 17.11 16.14
C SER A 343 -38.78 15.78 16.71
N GLN A 344 -38.57 15.58 18.01
CA GLN A 344 -39.15 14.43 18.70
C GLN A 344 -40.68 14.40 18.47
N PRO A 345 -41.26 13.27 18.04
CA PRO A 345 -42.70 13.14 17.92
C PRO A 345 -43.34 13.42 19.28
N ALA A 346 -44.25 14.39 19.33
CA ALA A 346 -45.05 14.61 20.53
C ALA A 346 -46.09 13.48 20.63
N PRO A 347 -46.30 12.88 21.82
CA PRO A 347 -47.40 11.95 22.01
C PRO A 347 -48.72 12.64 21.68
N SER A 348 -49.54 11.97 20.87
CA SER A 348 -50.89 12.41 20.48
C SER A 348 -51.93 12.31 21.61
N VAL A 349 -51.50 11.80 22.78
CA VAL A 349 -52.34 11.69 23.98
C VAL A 349 -52.01 12.89 24.88
N PRO A 350 -53.01 13.60 25.44
CA PRO A 350 -52.74 14.60 26.45
C PRO A 350 -51.88 13.96 27.53
N ALA A 351 -50.79 14.63 27.92
CA ALA A 351 -50.00 14.19 29.06
C ALA A 351 -50.97 13.99 30.23
N VAL A 352 -51.20 12.74 30.61
CA VAL A 352 -51.91 12.42 31.86
C VAL A 352 -51.15 13.19 32.92
N PRO A 353 -51.80 14.04 33.75
CA PRO A 353 -51.10 14.80 34.76
C PRO A 353 -50.27 13.79 35.54
N SER A 354 -48.95 13.98 35.52
CA SER A 354 -48.04 13.19 36.35
C SER A 354 -48.51 13.40 37.77
N GLN A 355 -49.31 12.46 38.30
CA GLN A 355 -49.57 12.40 39.73
C GLN A 355 -48.19 12.45 40.38
N ALA A 356 -48.01 13.39 41.30
CA ALA A 356 -46.77 13.59 42.02
C ALA A 356 -46.38 12.25 42.65
N THR A 357 -45.55 11.50 41.94
CA THR A 357 -45.07 10.21 42.38
C THR A 357 -43.98 10.56 43.37
N ILE A 358 -44.34 10.44 44.65
CA ILE A 358 -43.40 10.40 45.77
C ILE A 358 -42.26 9.48 45.31
N LYS A 359 -41.08 10.04 45.03
CA LYS A 359 -39.91 9.26 44.61
C LYS A 359 -39.57 8.33 45.79
N PRO A 360 -39.80 7.01 45.69
CA PRO A 360 -39.40 6.11 46.75
C PRO A 360 -37.87 6.10 46.82
N ALA A 361 -37.31 5.83 48.00
CA ALA A 361 -35.87 5.67 48.12
C ALA A 361 -35.40 4.56 47.16
N LYS A 362 -34.17 4.67 46.63
CA LYS A 362 -33.63 3.78 45.58
C LYS A 362 -33.73 2.29 45.95
N ALA A 363 -33.67 1.95 47.23
CA ALA A 363 -33.83 0.58 47.74
C ALA A 363 -35.28 0.09 47.61
N GLU A 364 -36.25 0.85 48.09
CA GLU A 364 -37.69 0.52 48.04
C GLU A 364 -38.17 0.31 46.60
N LYS A 365 -37.66 1.11 45.66
CA LYS A 365 -37.96 0.97 44.23
C LYS A 365 -37.47 -0.37 43.67
N TYR A 366 -36.29 -0.83 44.08
CA TYR A 366 -35.71 -2.09 43.60
C TYR A 366 -36.48 -3.28 44.18
N ASP A 367 -36.86 -3.20 45.46
CA ASP A 367 -37.62 -4.26 46.12
C ASP A 367 -39.04 -4.37 45.57
N LEU A 368 -39.68 -3.23 45.26
CA LEU A 368 -41.00 -3.20 44.64
C LEU A 368 -40.99 -3.81 43.22
N VAL A 369 -39.97 -3.52 42.41
CA VAL A 369 -39.78 -4.17 41.09
C VAL A 369 -39.66 -5.69 41.25
N ARG A 370 -38.88 -6.17 42.22
CA ARG A 370 -38.72 -7.61 42.47
C ARG A 370 -40.01 -8.27 42.92
N LYS A 371 -40.74 -7.61 43.83
CA LYS A 371 -42.02 -8.12 44.34
C LYS A 371 -43.04 -8.27 43.22
N LEU A 372 -43.19 -7.24 42.37
CA LEU A 372 -44.13 -7.27 41.25
C LEU A 372 -43.74 -8.34 40.21
N HIS A 373 -42.44 -8.51 39.93
CA HIS A 373 -41.98 -9.59 39.05
C HIS A 373 -42.26 -10.97 39.66
N ALA A 374 -42.04 -11.15 40.96
CA ALA A 374 -42.32 -12.39 41.67
C ALA A 374 -43.83 -12.73 41.73
N THR A 375 -44.72 -11.73 41.67
CA THR A 375 -46.17 -11.93 41.57
C THR A 375 -46.67 -12.20 40.15
N GLY A 376 -45.76 -12.34 39.18
CA GLY A 376 -46.09 -12.73 37.80
C GLY A 376 -46.35 -11.55 36.85
N ASN A 377 -46.16 -10.30 37.29
CA ASN A 377 -46.30 -9.15 36.40
C ASN A 377 -45.18 -9.13 35.34
N THR A 378 -45.57 -8.83 34.11
CA THR A 378 -44.64 -8.66 32.98
C THR A 378 -43.81 -7.39 33.13
N TYR A 379 -42.69 -7.30 32.41
CA TYR A 379 -41.79 -6.15 32.52
C TYR A 379 -42.47 -4.84 32.08
N ARG A 380 -43.46 -4.94 31.18
CA ARG A 380 -44.24 -3.79 30.71
C ARG A 380 -45.22 -3.31 31.79
N GLU A 381 -45.94 -4.22 32.43
CA GLU A 381 -46.85 -3.87 33.53
C GLU A 381 -46.10 -3.23 34.71
N ILE A 382 -44.92 -3.75 35.06
CA ILE A 382 -44.07 -3.18 36.11
C ILE A 382 -43.56 -1.79 35.71
N ALA A 383 -43.14 -1.63 34.45
CA ALA A 383 -42.65 -0.36 33.91
C ALA A 383 -43.74 0.72 33.98
N ASP A 384 -44.96 0.37 33.57
CA ASP A 384 -46.12 1.26 33.57
C ASP A 384 -46.55 1.62 34.99
N GLN A 385 -46.61 0.63 35.90
CA GLN A 385 -47.00 0.85 37.30
C GLN A 385 -46.01 1.73 38.08
N LEU A 386 -44.71 1.67 37.73
CA LEU A 386 -43.64 2.37 38.46
C LEU A 386 -43.09 3.60 37.72
N GLY A 387 -43.64 3.95 36.56
CA GLY A 387 -43.17 5.06 35.74
C GLY A 387 -41.69 4.94 35.35
N ILE A 388 -41.23 3.74 34.99
CA ILE A 388 -39.86 3.47 34.52
C ILE A 388 -39.86 2.79 33.16
N SER A 389 -38.72 2.77 32.48
CA SER A 389 -38.60 2.02 31.22
C SER A 389 -38.54 0.51 31.48
N VAL A 390 -39.02 -0.28 30.51
CA VAL A 390 -38.89 -1.75 30.48
C VAL A 390 -37.43 -2.18 30.62
N SER A 391 -36.49 -1.46 29.99
CA SER A 391 -35.05 -1.68 30.15
C SER A 391 -34.57 -1.39 31.58
N GLY A 392 -35.17 -0.41 32.26
CA GLY A 392 -34.94 -0.11 33.67
C GLY A 392 -35.39 -1.24 34.59
N VAL A 393 -36.56 -1.85 34.32
CA VAL A 393 -37.04 -3.07 35.02
C VAL A 393 -36.04 -4.21 34.85
N ASN A 394 -35.63 -4.50 33.61
CA ASN A 394 -34.65 -5.55 33.30
C ASN A 394 -33.31 -5.31 34.00
N TYR A 395 -32.82 -4.06 34.00
CA TYR A 395 -31.58 -3.69 34.68
C TYR A 395 -31.67 -3.93 36.20
N ILE A 396 -32.78 -3.55 36.84
CA ILE A 396 -33.00 -3.76 38.27
C ILE A 396 -33.04 -5.25 38.63
N LEU A 397 -33.75 -6.06 37.85
CA LEU A 397 -33.84 -7.51 38.05
C LEU A 397 -32.48 -8.20 37.83
N LYS A 398 -31.70 -7.79 36.82
CA LYS A 398 -30.38 -8.36 36.55
C LYS A 398 -29.34 -7.99 37.59
N LYS A 399 -29.35 -6.75 38.10
CA LYS A 399 -28.36 -6.31 39.10
C LYS A 399 -28.53 -7.00 40.46
N ALA A 400 -29.71 -7.59 40.72
CA ALA A 400 -30.01 -8.33 41.94
C ALA A 400 -29.47 -9.78 41.95
N VAL A 401 -28.92 -10.29 40.84
CA VAL A 401 -28.34 -11.64 40.76
C VAL A 401 -26.87 -11.67 41.23
N THR A 402 -26.27 -10.50 41.48
CA THR A 402 -24.83 -10.34 41.79
C THR A 402 -24.53 -9.96 43.25
N ASN A 403 -25.43 -10.22 44.20
CA ASN A 403 -25.14 -10.13 45.63
C ASN A 403 -25.50 -11.44 46.35
#